data_AF-A0A314YU00-F1
#
_entry.id   AF-A0A314YU00-F1
#
_cell.length_a   1.000
_cell.length_b   1.000
_cell.length_c   1.000
_cell.angle_alpha   90.00
_cell.angle_beta   90.00
_cell.angle_gamma   90.00
#
_symmetry.space_group_name_H-M   'P 1'
#
loop_
_entity.id
_entity.type
_entity.pdbx_description
1 polymer ?
#
loop_
_entity_poly.entity_id
_entity_poly.type
_entity_poly.pdbx_seq_one_letter_code
_entity_poly.pdbx_strand_id
1 'polypeptide(L)'
;MSGRVEYSVIIVDEFHEGSLATDLLLALLKKAVSLFVMSAATLDAVSVVHTYLYSGPTFFTIPVSLHPVEIVYSQEPESDYMEAAIQTAVQIHMEGPGDILVFVSKEEEIESVSRKMNGPSWERSWLEKLLHCRQKQGLSISMEITSHS
;
A
#
# COMPACT_ATOMS: atom_id res chain seq x y z
N MET A 1 10.61 44.64 -14.64
CA MET A 1 11.62 43.57 -14.51
C MET A 1 10.93 42.41 -13.83
N SER A 2 10.75 41.30 -14.56
CA SER A 2 9.91 40.17 -14.15
C SER A 2 10.58 39.44 -12.98
N GLY A 3 9.91 39.41 -11.82
CA GLY A 3 10.37 38.67 -10.65
C GLY A 3 10.25 37.18 -10.88
N ARG A 4 11.28 36.55 -11.45
CA ARG A 4 11.40 35.09 -11.45
C ARG A 4 11.93 34.66 -10.09
N VAL A 5 11.21 33.74 -9.45
CA VAL A 5 11.72 32.99 -8.31
C VAL A 5 12.81 32.07 -8.85
N GLU A 6 14.05 32.31 -8.43
CA GLU A 6 15.18 31.42 -8.73
C GLU A 6 15.24 30.33 -7.66
N TYR A 7 15.10 29.08 -8.10
CA TYR A 7 15.27 27.93 -7.23
C TYR A 7 16.72 27.46 -7.29
N SER A 8 17.36 27.31 -6.14
CA SER A 8 18.71 26.75 -6.03
C SER A 8 18.72 25.23 -6.09
N VAL A 9 17.67 24.59 -5.56
CA VAL A 9 17.47 23.14 -5.53
C VAL A 9 15.99 22.83 -5.76
N ILE A 10 15.72 21.77 -6.51
CA ILE A 10 14.38 21.23 -6.72
C ILE A 10 14.35 19.78 -6.22
N ILE A 11 13.35 19.45 -5.42
CA ILE A 11 13.10 18.09 -4.92
C ILE A 11 11.84 17.57 -5.60
N VAL A 12 11.96 16.44 -6.27
CA VAL A 12 10.85 15.71 -6.89
C VAL A 12 10.57 14.50 -6.03
N ASP A 13 9.47 14.56 -5.28
CA ASP A 13 9.05 13.46 -4.41
C ASP A 13 8.24 12.42 -5.19
N GLU A 14 8.24 11.19 -4.68
CA GLU A 14 7.51 10.04 -5.23
C GLU A 14 7.63 9.85 -6.75
N PHE A 15 8.82 10.08 -7.32
CA PHE A 15 8.98 10.04 -8.77
C PHE A 15 8.69 8.65 -9.38
N HIS A 16 8.74 7.61 -8.54
CA HIS A 16 8.47 6.22 -8.90
C HIS A 16 7.00 5.96 -9.29
N GLU A 17 6.07 6.87 -9.00
CA GLU A 17 4.68 6.77 -9.45
C GLU A 17 4.52 6.93 -10.96
N GLY A 18 5.54 7.47 -11.66
CA GLY A 18 5.56 7.50 -13.13
C GLY A 18 4.47 8.37 -13.77
N SER A 19 4.08 9.47 -13.11
CA SER A 19 3.07 10.38 -13.66
C SER A 19 3.62 11.15 -14.88
N LEU A 20 2.77 11.45 -15.86
CA LEU A 20 3.14 12.25 -17.03
C LEU A 20 3.69 13.63 -16.64
N ALA A 21 3.11 14.24 -15.59
CA ALA A 21 3.57 15.53 -15.09
C ALA A 21 4.99 15.44 -14.54
N THR A 22 5.29 14.38 -13.78
CA THR A 22 6.63 14.10 -13.25
C THR A 22 7.63 13.86 -14.39
N ASP A 23 7.27 13.07 -15.39
CA ASP A 23 8.14 12.80 -16.55
C ASP A 23 8.46 14.07 -17.34
N LEU A 24 7.44 14.90 -17.61
CA LEU A 24 7.63 16.19 -18.28
C LEU A 24 8.50 17.13 -17.44
N LEU A 25 8.28 17.18 -16.12
CA LEU A 25 9.09 17.98 -15.21
C LEU A 25 10.55 17.52 -15.26
N LEU A 26 10.82 16.23 -15.13
CA LEU A 26 12.18 15.67 -15.18
C LEU A 26 12.87 15.96 -16.52
N ALA A 27 12.14 15.88 -17.64
CA ALA A 27 12.67 16.23 -18.96
C ALA A 27 13.06 17.72 -19.06
N LEU A 28 12.32 18.62 -18.41
CA LEU A 28 12.64 20.04 -18.33
C LEU A 28 13.82 20.31 -17.38
N LEU A 29 13.82 19.69 -16.21
CA LEU A 29 14.88 19.84 -15.20
C LEU A 29 16.23 19.39 -15.74
N LYS A 30 16.26 18.29 -16.50
CA LYS A 30 17.45 17.79 -17.20
C LYS A 30 18.12 18.84 -18.11
N LYS A 31 17.35 19.82 -18.61
CA LYS A 31 17.87 20.89 -19.49
C LYS A 31 18.12 22.21 -18.76
N ALA A 32 17.41 22.47 -17.67
CA ALA A 32 17.31 23.81 -17.10
C ALA A 32 18.04 23.99 -15.77
N VAL A 33 18.28 22.93 -15.00
CA VAL A 33 18.73 23.02 -13.60
C VAL A 33 19.98 22.18 -13.39
N SER A 34 20.96 22.75 -12.65
CA SER A 34 22.23 22.08 -12.35
C SER A 34 22.12 21.05 -11.23
N LEU A 35 21.14 21.19 -10.32
CA LEU A 35 20.97 20.34 -9.16
C LEU A 35 19.48 20.08 -8.84
N PHE A 36 19.07 18.82 -8.89
CA PHE A 36 17.77 18.36 -8.42
C PHE A 36 17.92 17.02 -7.69
N VAL A 37 16.99 16.75 -6.78
CA VAL A 37 16.93 15.51 -5.99
C VAL A 37 15.63 14.80 -6.32
N MET A 38 15.69 13.48 -6.44
CA MET A 38 14.53 12.63 -6.64
C MET A 38 14.40 11.68 -5.44
N SER A 39 13.19 11.55 -4.90
CA SER A 39 12.86 10.66 -3.78
C SER A 39 11.91 9.56 -4.23
N ALA A 40 12.14 8.33 -3.80
CA ALA A 40 11.27 7.19 -4.06
C ALA A 40 11.25 6.24 -2.87
N ALA A 41 10.09 5.63 -2.64
CA ALA A 41 9.90 4.60 -1.62
C ALA A 41 10.35 3.20 -2.06
N THR A 42 10.66 2.99 -3.35
CA THR A 42 11.01 1.67 -3.91
C THR A 42 12.43 1.64 -4.47
N LEU A 43 13.11 0.50 -4.30
CA LEU A 43 14.46 0.29 -4.84
C LEU A 43 14.48 0.15 -6.37
N ASP A 44 13.36 -0.24 -6.99
CA ASP A 44 13.27 -0.36 -8.46
C ASP A 44 13.41 1.00 -9.16
N ALA A 45 13.14 2.09 -8.45
CA ALA A 45 13.33 3.45 -8.94
C ALA A 45 14.80 3.72 -9.39
N VAL A 46 15.77 2.96 -8.88
CA VAL A 46 17.18 3.02 -9.30
C VAL A 46 17.37 2.67 -10.78
N SER A 47 16.63 1.68 -11.29
CA SER A 47 16.74 1.21 -12.69
C SER A 47 16.23 2.27 -13.68
N VAL A 48 15.10 2.90 -13.31
CA VAL A 48 14.48 4.01 -14.03
C VAL A 48 15.44 5.19 -14.12
N VAL A 49 16.04 5.57 -13.00
CA VAL A 49 16.99 6.68 -12.92
C VAL A 49 18.23 6.46 -13.78
N HIS A 50 18.77 5.26 -13.83
CA HIS A 50 19.88 4.91 -14.72
C HIS A 50 19.53 5.11 -16.21
N THR A 51 18.27 4.86 -16.59
CA THR A 51 17.78 5.06 -17.95
C THR A 51 17.59 6.54 -18.29
N TYR A 52 17.09 7.33 -17.33
CA TYR A 52 16.80 8.75 -17.53
C TYR A 52 18.07 9.63 -17.46
N LEU A 53 19.02 9.30 -16.60
CA LEU A 53 20.20 10.12 -16.29
C LEU A 53 21.48 9.40 -16.72
N TYR A 54 21.86 9.61 -17.98
CA TYR A 54 23.07 9.06 -18.63
C TYR A 54 24.39 9.30 -17.85
N SER A 55 24.42 10.31 -16.98
CA SER A 55 25.63 10.73 -16.24
C SER A 55 25.87 9.98 -14.93
N GLY A 56 24.99 9.04 -14.54
CA GLY A 56 25.13 8.27 -13.32
C GLY A 56 24.91 9.12 -12.06
N PRO A 57 23.68 9.26 -11.57
CA PRO A 57 23.39 10.04 -10.37
C PRO A 57 23.93 9.36 -9.11
N THR A 58 24.15 10.14 -8.06
CA THR A 58 24.48 9.59 -6.74
C THR A 58 23.23 9.04 -6.07
N PHE A 59 23.28 7.79 -5.64
CA PHE A 59 22.20 7.16 -4.89
C PHE A 59 22.44 7.29 -3.39
N PHE A 60 21.40 7.65 -2.66
CA PHE A 60 21.38 7.67 -1.20
C PHE A 60 20.21 6.84 -0.71
N THR A 61 20.50 5.72 -0.06
CA THR A 61 19.49 4.80 0.48
C THR A 61 19.35 5.02 1.97
N ILE A 62 18.15 5.35 2.43
CA ILE A 62 17.82 5.43 3.84
C ILE A 62 17.51 4.01 4.33
N PRO A 63 18.22 3.46 5.33
CA PRO A 63 17.92 2.15 5.86
C PRO A 63 16.56 2.21 6.58
N VAL A 64 15.63 1.34 6.17
CA VAL A 64 14.33 1.20 6.83
C VAL A 64 14.32 -0.12 7.59
N SER A 65 13.98 -0.08 8.88
CA SER A 65 13.71 -1.27 9.68
C SER A 65 12.20 -1.52 9.63
N LEU A 66 11.77 -2.48 8.81
CA LEU A 66 10.39 -2.92 8.77
C LEU A 66 10.15 -3.97 9.85
N HIS A 67 8.96 -3.95 10.47
CA HIS A 67 8.50 -5.07 11.27
C HIS A 67 8.20 -6.26 10.35
N PRO A 68 8.56 -7.49 10.73
CA PRO A 68 8.26 -8.67 9.93
C PRO A 68 6.74 -8.82 9.76
N VAL A 69 6.30 -9.09 8.54
CA VAL A 69 4.89 -9.33 8.20
C VAL A 69 4.77 -10.74 7.62
N GLU A 70 3.91 -11.57 8.22
CA GLU A 70 3.51 -12.87 7.69
C GLU A 70 2.52 -12.68 6.54
N ILE A 71 2.72 -13.45 5.48
CA ILE A 71 1.86 -13.46 4.31
C ILE A 71 1.12 -14.80 4.28
N VAL A 72 -0.20 -14.74 4.39
CA VAL A 72 -1.08 -15.90 4.33
C VAL A 72 -1.88 -15.84 3.03
N TYR A 73 -1.92 -16.96 2.31
CA TYR A 73 -2.68 -17.12 1.07
C TYR A 73 -3.88 -18.04 1.30
N SER A 74 -4.96 -17.82 0.56
CA SER A 74 -6.05 -18.80 0.51
C SER A 74 -5.56 -20.10 -0.14
N GLN A 75 -6.06 -21.25 0.33
CA GLN A 75 -5.68 -22.54 -0.25
C GLN A 75 -6.28 -22.72 -1.65
N GLU A 76 -7.45 -22.15 -1.89
CA GLU A 76 -8.17 -22.20 -3.16
C GLU A 76 -8.61 -20.78 -3.58
N PRO A 77 -8.90 -20.56 -4.88
CA PRO A 77 -9.44 -19.29 -5.36
C PRO A 77 -10.83 -19.01 -4.79
N GLU A 78 -11.02 -17.81 -4.26
CA GLU A 78 -12.32 -17.40 -3.71
C GLU A 78 -13.26 -16.91 -4.82
N SER A 79 -14.47 -17.47 -4.86
CA SER A 79 -15.50 -17.11 -5.84
C SER A 79 -16.08 -15.71 -5.63
N ASP A 80 -16.09 -15.24 -4.37
CA ASP A 80 -16.45 -13.88 -3.97
C ASP A 80 -15.36 -13.34 -3.04
N TYR A 81 -14.38 -12.66 -3.64
CA TYR A 81 -13.23 -12.13 -2.90
C TYR A 81 -13.61 -11.03 -1.90
N MET A 82 -14.69 -10.28 -2.15
CA MET A 82 -15.17 -9.24 -1.23
C MET A 82 -15.71 -9.88 0.05
N GLU A 83 -16.46 -10.96 -0.12
CA GLU A 83 -17.02 -11.71 1.00
C GLU A 83 -15.93 -12.43 1.80
N ALA A 84 -14.96 -13.05 1.11
CA ALA A 84 -13.80 -13.65 1.76
C ALA A 84 -12.96 -12.60 2.53
N ALA A 85 -12.78 -11.39 1.98
CA ALA A 85 -12.07 -10.31 2.65
C ALA A 85 -12.77 -9.84 3.94
N ILE A 86 -14.10 -9.70 3.91
CA ILE A 86 -14.88 -9.35 5.11
C ILE A 86 -14.77 -10.44 6.17
N GLN A 87 -14.93 -11.71 5.79
CA GLN A 87 -14.81 -12.83 6.73
C GLN A 87 -13.42 -12.90 7.37
N THR A 88 -12.38 -12.70 6.57
CA THR A 88 -11.00 -12.68 7.04
C THR A 88 -10.76 -11.51 8.01
N ALA A 89 -11.23 -10.31 7.68
CA ALA A 89 -11.12 -9.15 8.55
C ALA A 89 -11.83 -9.37 9.90
N VAL A 90 -13.03 -9.96 9.88
CA VAL A 90 -13.77 -10.29 11.12
C VAL A 90 -13.04 -11.36 11.92
N GLN A 91 -12.50 -12.39 11.27
CA GLN A 91 -11.72 -13.41 11.96
C GLN A 91 -10.50 -12.79 12.66
N ILE A 92 -9.74 -11.94 11.96
CA ILE A 92 -8.58 -11.22 12.52
C ILE A 92 -9.01 -10.34 13.71
N HIS A 93 -10.13 -9.60 13.58
CA HIS A 93 -10.64 -8.76 14.65
C HIS A 93 -10.98 -9.54 15.93
N MET A 94 -11.44 -10.79 15.79
CA MET A 94 -11.74 -11.67 16.93
C MET A 94 -10.49 -12.24 17.61
N GLU A 95 -9.34 -12.24 16.93
CA GLU A 95 -8.08 -12.76 17.48
C GLU A 95 -7.41 -11.76 18.44
N GLY A 96 -7.61 -10.45 18.24
CA GLY A 96 -7.07 -9.44 19.14
C GLY A 96 -7.29 -7.99 18.70
N PRO A 97 -6.88 -7.01 19.53
CA PRO A 97 -6.97 -5.59 19.21
C PRO A 97 -5.96 -5.18 18.13
N GLY A 98 -6.36 -4.26 17.25
CA GLY A 98 -5.53 -3.69 16.19
C GLY A 98 -6.37 -3.08 15.06
N ASP A 99 -5.74 -2.29 14.21
CA ASP A 99 -6.38 -1.75 13.01
C ASP A 99 -6.22 -2.71 11.83
N ILE A 100 -7.25 -2.80 10.99
CA ILE A 100 -7.29 -3.67 9.81
C ILE A 100 -7.46 -2.82 8.55
N LEU A 101 -6.55 -2.97 7.59
CA LEU A 101 -6.62 -2.32 6.28
C LEU A 101 -7.01 -3.36 5.22
N VAL A 102 -8.13 -3.11 4.53
CA VAL A 102 -8.63 -3.98 3.44
C VAL A 102 -8.49 -3.23 2.12
N PHE A 103 -7.80 -3.83 1.16
CA PHE A 103 -7.68 -3.29 -0.20
C PHE A 103 -8.77 -3.86 -1.11
N VAL A 104 -9.54 -2.98 -1.75
CA VAL A 104 -10.55 -3.30 -2.77
C VAL A 104 -10.35 -2.38 -3.98
N SER A 105 -10.87 -2.77 -5.14
CA SER A 105 -10.46 -2.16 -6.41
C SER A 105 -11.30 -0.93 -6.80
N LYS A 106 -12.56 -0.88 -6.37
CA LYS A 106 -13.51 0.16 -6.81
C LYS A 106 -14.15 0.89 -5.64
N GLU A 107 -14.56 2.12 -5.89
CA GLU A 107 -15.27 2.94 -4.91
C GLU A 107 -16.58 2.30 -4.46
N GLU A 108 -17.38 1.75 -5.39
CA GLU A 108 -18.64 1.09 -5.03
C GLU A 108 -18.41 -0.17 -4.17
N GLU A 109 -17.27 -0.85 -4.36
CA GLU A 109 -16.86 -1.99 -3.55
C GLU A 109 -16.50 -1.54 -2.13
N ILE A 110 -15.78 -0.41 -1.98
CA ILE A 110 -15.45 0.21 -0.68
C ILE A 110 -16.74 0.51 0.07
N GLU A 111 -17.70 1.19 -0.57
CA GLU A 111 -18.97 1.54 0.07
C GLU A 111 -19.77 0.30 0.48
N SER A 112 -19.80 -0.72 -0.37
CA SER A 112 -20.50 -1.98 -0.11
C SER A 112 -19.91 -2.72 1.09
N VAL A 113 -18.57 -2.84 1.14
CA VAL A 113 -17.85 -3.47 2.25
C VAL A 113 -18.05 -2.67 3.54
N SER A 114 -17.90 -1.36 3.49
CA SER A 114 -18.13 -0.48 4.64
C SER A 114 -19.56 -0.60 5.18
N ARG A 115 -20.56 -0.63 4.31
CA ARG A 115 -21.97 -0.81 4.70
C ARG A 115 -22.22 -2.18 5.34
N LYS A 116 -21.64 -3.26 4.79
CA LYS A 116 -21.75 -4.61 5.36
C LYS A 116 -21.11 -4.70 6.74
N MET A 117 -19.94 -4.09 6.94
CA MET A 117 -19.23 -4.11 8.23
C MET A 117 -19.91 -3.24 9.30
N ASN A 118 -20.55 -2.13 8.93
CA ASN A 118 -21.24 -1.22 9.86
C ASN A 118 -22.73 -1.60 10.11
N GLY A 119 -23.27 -2.59 9.39
CA GLY A 119 -24.68 -2.96 9.48
C GLY A 119 -25.01 -3.81 10.71
N PRO A 120 -26.23 -3.71 11.30
CA PRO A 120 -26.62 -4.44 12.52
C PRO A 120 -26.75 -5.97 12.37
N SER A 121 -26.47 -6.54 11.18
CA SER A 121 -26.66 -7.96 10.89
C SER A 121 -25.48 -8.87 11.28
N TRP A 122 -24.43 -8.33 11.88
CA TRP A 122 -23.18 -9.06 12.13
C TRP A 122 -23.29 -10.16 13.20
N GLU A 123 -24.21 -10.06 14.17
CA GLU A 123 -24.17 -10.89 15.38
C GLU A 123 -24.56 -12.37 15.22
N ARG A 124 -25.34 -12.78 14.22
CA ARG A 124 -25.87 -14.17 14.16
C ARG A 124 -25.57 -14.91 12.87
N SER A 125 -25.82 -14.29 11.72
CA SER A 125 -25.65 -14.97 10.42
C SER A 125 -24.18 -15.27 10.09
N TRP A 126 -23.26 -14.44 10.57
CA TRP A 126 -21.84 -14.54 10.24
C TRP A 126 -21.09 -15.48 11.16
N LEU A 127 -21.41 -15.52 12.45
CA LEU A 127 -20.82 -16.49 13.38
C LEU A 127 -21.09 -17.94 12.96
N GLU A 128 -22.30 -18.25 12.52
CA GLU A 128 -22.64 -19.59 12.01
C GLU A 128 -21.86 -19.95 10.74
N LYS A 129 -21.68 -18.98 9.82
CA LYS A 129 -20.87 -19.17 8.60
C LYS A 129 -19.38 -19.33 8.92
N LEU A 130 -18.85 -18.54 9.84
CA LEU A 130 -17.44 -18.60 10.26
C LEU A 130 -17.13 -19.92 10.99
N LEU A 131 -18.03 -20.40 11.85
CA LEU A 131 -17.89 -21.71 12.49
C LEU A 131 -17.91 -22.85 11.45
N HIS A 132 -18.74 -22.73 10.41
CA HIS A 132 -18.75 -23.69 9.29
C HIS A 132 -17.47 -23.65 8.46
N CYS A 133 -16.93 -22.47 8.16
CA CYS A 133 -15.66 -22.31 7.43
C CYS A 133 -14.45 -22.81 8.23
N ARG A 134 -14.39 -22.52 9.55
CA ARG A 134 -13.32 -23.00 10.44
C ARG A 134 -13.21 -24.52 10.45
N GLN A 135 -14.34 -25.22 10.42
CA GLN A 135 -14.38 -26.69 10.37
C GLN A 135 -13.91 -27.27 9.04
N LYS A 136 -13.97 -26.50 7.93
CA LYS A 136 -13.52 -26.95 6.61
C LYS A 136 -12.06 -26.63 6.30
N GLN A 137 -11.48 -25.57 6.87
CA GLN A 137 -10.20 -25.04 6.39
C GLN A 137 -8.99 -25.20 7.34
N GLY A 138 -9.16 -25.68 8.58
CA GLY A 138 -8.01 -26.10 9.41
C GLY A 138 -6.91 -25.04 9.58
N LEU A 139 -7.26 -23.75 9.59
CA LEU A 139 -6.30 -22.65 9.67
C LEU A 139 -6.02 -22.29 11.14
N SER A 140 -4.74 -22.38 11.51
CA SER A 140 -4.16 -21.73 12.69
C SER A 140 -3.44 -20.50 12.16
N ILE A 141 -3.92 -19.30 12.53
CA ILE A 141 -3.24 -18.05 12.24
C ILE A 141 -2.57 -17.61 13.54
N SER A 142 -1.32 -17.16 13.46
CA SER A 142 -0.56 -16.67 14.60
C SER A 142 0.36 -15.58 14.12
N MET A 143 0.10 -14.32 14.49
CA MET A 143 1.18 -13.35 14.44
C MET A 143 1.05 -12.22 15.47
N GLU A 144 2.23 -11.75 15.87
CA GLU A 144 2.60 -10.91 17.01
C GLU A 144 1.98 -9.52 17.04
N ILE A 145 1.59 -9.15 18.27
CA ILE A 145 1.10 -7.85 18.68
C ILE A 145 2.30 -6.99 19.10
N THR A 146 2.46 -5.81 18.51
CA THR A 146 3.30 -4.76 19.12
C THR A 146 2.42 -3.65 19.67
N SER A 147 2.28 -3.61 20.99
CA SER A 147 1.65 -2.48 21.70
C SER A 147 2.68 -1.36 21.82
N HIS A 148 2.39 -0.17 21.29
CA HIS A 148 2.98 1.06 21.83
C HIS A 148 1.88 1.86 22.52
N SER A 149 2.20 2.27 23.75
CA SER A 149 1.34 2.96 24.72
C SER A 149 1.31 4.45 24.46
#